data_AF-H3H0X2-F1
#
_entry.id   AF-H3H0X2-F1
#
_cell.length_a   1.000
_cell.length_b   1.000
_cell.length_c   1.000
_cell.angle_alpha   90.00
_cell.angle_beta   90.00
_cell.angle_gamma   90.00
#
_symmetry.space_group_name_H-M   'P 1'
#
loop_
_entity.id
_entity.type
_entity.pdbx_description
1 polymer ?
#
loop_
_entity_poly.entity_id
_entity_poly.type
_entity_poly.pdbx_seq_one_letter_code
_entity_poly.pdbx_strand_id
1 'polypeptide(L)'
;MSAPSKSNSLRLSPMAQLEKAARKLTMYSRALRTQLARLREEVAAEKQAVLTSEDDVSESSARLQEIEELMAKLQLDIDALRVLPPTHDDGSLAAREQELEELEEERHEELELLAHIRGMLHMHQASHSRMQRLIAALTKELHRVRQREEVVVLAALRSRMVKVFAPKI
;
A
#
# COMPACT_ATOMS: atom_id res chain seq x y z
N MET A 1 -8.33 -59.35 31.56
CA MET A 1 -7.96 -57.92 31.42
C MET A 1 -6.62 -57.85 30.72
N SER A 2 -6.58 -57.28 29.51
CA SER A 2 -5.33 -57.11 28.75
C SER A 2 -5.13 -55.61 28.50
N ALA A 3 -4.05 -55.07 29.05
CA ALA A 3 -3.63 -53.70 28.82
C ALA A 3 -3.11 -53.53 27.37
N PRO A 4 -3.39 -52.40 26.70
CA PRO A 4 -2.76 -52.10 25.43
C PRO A 4 -1.32 -51.60 25.63
N SER A 5 -0.40 -52.22 24.89
CA SER A 5 1.02 -51.89 24.85
C SER A 5 1.26 -50.45 24.40
N LYS A 6 2.27 -49.87 25.06
CA LYS A 6 2.72 -48.48 24.97
C LYS A 6 2.99 -48.05 23.52
N SER A 7 2.53 -46.83 23.23
CA SER A 7 2.80 -46.02 22.04
C SER A 7 4.28 -46.05 21.63
N ASN A 8 4.55 -46.61 20.45
CA ASN A 8 5.86 -46.62 19.84
C ASN A 8 6.14 -45.23 19.23
N SER A 9 6.67 -44.30 20.02
CA SER A 9 7.14 -43.02 19.50
C SER A 9 8.44 -43.25 18.73
N LEU A 10 8.36 -43.40 17.41
CA LEU A 10 9.50 -43.47 16.49
C LEU A 10 10.34 -42.18 16.61
N ARG A 11 11.33 -42.18 17.51
CA ARG A 11 12.32 -41.10 17.61
C ARG A 11 13.23 -41.17 16.37
N LEU A 12 13.10 -40.18 15.49
CA LEU A 12 13.95 -40.05 14.30
C LEU A 12 15.43 -39.98 14.71
N SER A 13 16.31 -40.53 13.88
CA SER A 13 17.76 -40.36 14.05
C SER A 13 18.13 -38.86 14.00
N PRO A 14 19.21 -38.42 14.67
CA PRO A 14 19.62 -37.01 14.65
C PRO A 14 19.78 -36.44 13.23
N MET A 15 20.26 -37.25 12.29
CA MET A 15 20.38 -36.85 10.89
C MET A 15 19.02 -36.68 10.21
N ALA A 16 18.08 -37.61 10.44
CA ALA A 16 16.72 -37.49 9.90
C ALA A 16 15.96 -36.28 10.50
N GLN A 17 16.27 -35.91 11.76
CA GLN A 17 15.74 -34.68 12.36
C GLN A 17 16.32 -33.43 11.70
N LEU A 18 17.63 -33.40 11.45
CA LEU A 18 18.29 -32.29 10.73
C LEU A 18 17.79 -32.14 9.30
N GLU A 19 17.62 -33.24 8.56
CA GLU A 19 17.05 -33.22 7.20
C GLU A 19 15.60 -32.71 7.20
N LYS A 20 14.78 -33.15 8.17
CA LYS A 20 13.41 -32.66 8.32
C LYS A 20 13.38 -31.17 8.65
N ALA A 21 14.28 -30.70 9.52
CA ALA A 21 14.40 -29.28 9.86
C ALA A 21 14.85 -28.45 8.65
N ALA A 22 15.86 -28.92 7.90
CA ALA A 22 16.33 -28.28 6.68
C ALA A 22 15.21 -28.14 5.65
N ARG A 23 14.47 -29.21 5.36
CA ARG A 23 13.32 -29.17 4.42
C ARG A 23 12.27 -28.15 4.84
N LYS A 24 11.92 -28.10 6.13
CA LYS A 24 10.97 -27.12 6.66
C LYS A 24 11.47 -25.68 6.49
N LEU A 25 12.73 -25.43 6.83
CA LEU A 25 13.33 -24.10 6.67
C LEU A 25 13.38 -23.68 5.21
N THR A 26 13.78 -24.57 4.29
CA THR A 26 13.80 -24.28 2.85
C THR A 26 12.41 -23.94 2.30
N MET A 27 11.38 -24.70 2.69
CA MET A 27 10.00 -24.41 2.29
C MET A 27 9.53 -23.06 2.82
N TYR A 28 9.85 -22.76 4.08
CA TYR A 28 9.49 -21.49 4.70
C TYR A 28 10.23 -20.30 4.09
N SER A 29 11.54 -20.44 3.84
CA SER A 29 12.39 -19.47 3.15
C SER A 29 11.86 -19.16 1.74
N ARG A 30 11.44 -20.20 0.99
CA ARG A 30 10.79 -20.03 -0.31
C ARG A 30 9.47 -19.27 -0.19
N ALA A 31 8.61 -19.63 0.76
CA ALA A 31 7.33 -18.95 0.97
C ALA A 31 7.52 -17.47 1.32
N LEU A 32 8.47 -17.14 2.20
CA LEU A 32 8.82 -15.75 2.55
C LEU A 32 9.32 -14.96 1.33
N ARG A 33 10.17 -15.55 0.50
CA ARG A 33 10.64 -14.91 -0.74
C ARG A 33 9.50 -14.66 -1.72
N THR A 34 8.58 -15.60 -1.88
CA THR A 34 7.39 -15.42 -2.73
C THR A 34 6.47 -14.33 -2.21
N GLN A 35 6.20 -14.30 -0.90
CA GLN A 35 5.42 -13.24 -0.27
C GLN A 35 6.07 -11.86 -0.47
N LEU A 36 7.39 -11.78 -0.32
CA LEU A 36 8.14 -10.55 -0.46
C LEU A 36 8.21 -10.07 -1.93
N ALA A 37 8.26 -10.97 -2.90
CA ALA A 37 8.16 -10.62 -4.31
C ALA A 37 6.79 -10.03 -4.64
N ARG A 38 5.69 -10.71 -4.24
CA ARG A 38 4.33 -10.21 -4.44
C ARG A 38 4.10 -8.86 -3.77
N LEU A 39 4.53 -8.72 -2.52
CA LEU A 39 4.37 -7.48 -1.78
C LEU A 39 5.14 -6.30 -2.42
N ARG A 40 6.26 -6.57 -3.09
CA ARG A 40 6.99 -5.53 -3.83
C ARG A 40 6.26 -5.11 -5.11
N GLU A 41 5.61 -6.04 -5.80
CA GLU A 41 4.75 -5.73 -6.95
C GLU A 41 3.53 -4.91 -6.51
N GLU A 42 2.88 -5.30 -5.40
CA GLU A 42 1.77 -4.56 -4.80
C GLU A 42 2.20 -3.13 -4.39
N VAL A 43 3.38 -2.96 -3.79
CA VAL A 43 3.92 -1.63 -3.46
C VAL A 43 4.17 -0.78 -4.69
N ALA A 44 4.64 -1.37 -5.80
CA ALA A 44 4.84 -0.62 -7.03
C ALA A 44 3.49 -0.15 -7.62
N ALA A 45 2.46 -0.99 -7.59
CA ALA A 45 1.11 -0.62 -8.01
C ALA A 45 0.52 0.48 -7.11
N GLU A 46 0.66 0.34 -5.79
CA GLU A 46 0.20 1.34 -4.83
C GLU A 46 0.92 2.68 -5.00
N LYS A 47 2.24 2.65 -5.25
CA LYS A 47 2.99 3.87 -5.54
C LYS A 47 2.46 4.56 -6.79
N GLN A 48 2.11 3.80 -7.82
CA GLN A 48 1.50 4.36 -9.03
C GLN A 48 0.13 4.98 -8.72
N ALA A 49 -0.69 4.33 -7.89
CA ALA A 49 -1.98 4.88 -7.46
C ALA A 49 -1.83 6.19 -6.68
N VAL A 50 -0.84 6.29 -5.78
CA VAL A 50 -0.51 7.54 -5.08
C VAL A 50 -0.19 8.66 -6.07
N LEU A 51 0.70 8.40 -7.04
CA LEU A 51 1.08 9.40 -8.04
C LEU A 51 -0.12 9.86 -8.86
N THR A 52 -0.96 8.92 -9.31
CA THR A 52 -2.18 9.27 -10.05
C THR A 52 -3.13 10.12 -9.21
N SER A 53 -3.36 9.78 -7.94
CA SER A 53 -4.19 10.62 -7.07
C SER A 53 -3.55 11.97 -6.76
N GLU A 54 -2.22 12.09 -6.72
CA GLU A 54 -1.53 13.39 -6.58
C GLU A 54 -1.73 14.26 -7.82
N ASP A 55 -1.64 13.66 -9.01
CA ASP A 55 -1.94 14.33 -10.28
C ASP A 55 -3.41 14.78 -10.32
N ASP A 56 -4.35 13.91 -9.95
CA ASP A 56 -5.79 14.21 -9.88
C ASP A 56 -6.09 15.39 -8.91
N VAL A 57 -5.41 15.43 -7.75
CA VAL A 57 -5.51 16.56 -6.80
C VAL A 57 -5.01 17.85 -7.45
N SER A 58 -3.91 17.79 -8.20
CA SER A 58 -3.35 18.97 -8.88
C SER A 58 -4.29 19.47 -9.97
N GLU A 59 -4.84 18.58 -10.78
CA GLU A 59 -5.79 18.91 -11.85
C GLU A 59 -7.08 19.53 -11.28
N SER A 60 -7.69 18.87 -10.30
CA SER A 60 -8.90 19.36 -9.63
C SER A 60 -8.67 20.71 -8.92
N SER A 61 -7.50 20.91 -8.30
CA SER A 61 -7.16 22.19 -7.67
C SER A 61 -6.96 23.31 -8.71
N ALA A 62 -6.39 23.00 -9.88
CA ALA A 62 -6.25 23.97 -10.96
C ALA A 62 -7.62 24.36 -11.54
N ARG A 63 -8.49 23.38 -11.78
CA ARG A 63 -9.86 23.61 -12.23
C ARG A 63 -10.66 24.47 -11.24
N LEU A 64 -10.53 24.20 -9.94
CA LEU A 64 -11.16 25.01 -8.90
C LEU A 64 -10.68 26.48 -8.96
N GLN A 65 -9.39 26.70 -9.17
CA GLN A 65 -8.84 28.06 -9.32
C GLN A 65 -9.40 28.75 -10.57
N GLU A 66 -9.51 28.05 -11.70
CA GLU A 66 -10.11 28.59 -12.92
C GLU A 66 -11.57 29.02 -12.70
N ILE A 67 -12.36 28.20 -12.00
CA ILE A 67 -13.75 28.54 -11.63
C ILE A 67 -13.77 29.80 -10.75
N GLU A 68 -12.93 29.86 -9.71
CA GLU A 68 -12.87 31.03 -8.81
C GLU A 68 -12.44 32.31 -9.55
N GLU A 69 -11.55 32.22 -10.54
CA GLU A 69 -11.15 33.33 -11.40
C GLU A 69 -12.28 33.78 -12.34
N LEU A 70 -13.08 32.85 -12.88
CA LEU A 70 -14.25 33.16 -13.69
C LEU A 70 -15.34 33.84 -12.87
N MET A 71 -15.65 33.30 -11.68
CA MET A 71 -16.59 33.92 -10.74
C MET A 71 -16.18 35.34 -10.37
N ALA A 72 -14.89 35.58 -10.10
CA ALA A 72 -14.39 36.91 -9.79
C ALA A 72 -14.58 37.91 -10.94
N LYS A 73 -14.34 37.47 -12.19
CA LYS A 73 -14.59 38.31 -13.39
C LYS A 73 -16.07 38.61 -13.55
N LEU A 74 -16.92 37.59 -13.41
CA LEU A 74 -18.36 37.72 -13.54
C LEU A 74 -18.96 38.64 -12.46
N GLN A 75 -18.46 38.56 -11.23
CA GLN A 75 -18.86 39.45 -10.14
C GLN A 75 -18.56 40.92 -10.46
N LEU A 76 -17.40 41.21 -11.08
CA LEU A 76 -17.07 42.58 -11.52
C LEU A 76 -18.05 43.08 -12.60
N ASP A 77 -18.44 42.21 -13.54
CA ASP A 77 -19.41 42.54 -14.58
C ASP A 77 -20.80 42.81 -13.98
N ILE A 78 -21.24 41.99 -13.04
CA ILE A 78 -22.50 42.18 -12.28
C ILE A 78 -22.47 43.51 -11.52
N ASP A 79 -21.38 43.80 -10.81
CA ASP A 79 -21.24 45.03 -10.04
C ASP A 79 -21.26 46.26 -10.96
N ALA A 80 -20.65 46.18 -12.14
CA ALA A 80 -20.70 47.26 -13.14
C ALA A 80 -22.12 47.48 -13.67
N LEU A 81 -22.88 46.40 -13.95
CA LEU A 81 -24.26 46.49 -14.42
C LEU A 81 -25.20 47.07 -13.35
N ARG A 82 -25.01 46.73 -12.07
CA ARG A 82 -25.83 47.24 -10.96
C ARG A 82 -25.72 48.74 -10.72
N VAL A 83 -24.62 49.37 -11.15
CA VAL A 83 -24.40 50.83 -11.02
C VAL A 83 -25.07 51.61 -12.16
N LEU A 84 -25.44 50.95 -13.26
CA LEU A 84 -26.13 51.59 -14.37
C LEU A 84 -27.61 51.88 -14.05
N PRO A 85 -28.22 52.92 -14.67
CA PRO A 85 -29.64 53.21 -14.46
C PRO A 85 -30.52 52.03 -14.89
N PRO A 86 -31.61 51.70 -14.16
CA PRO A 86 -32.46 50.52 -14.39
C PRO A 86 -33.22 50.53 -15.72
N THR A 87 -33.04 51.55 -16.56
CA THR A 87 -33.62 51.62 -17.91
C THR A 87 -32.77 50.88 -18.95
N HIS A 88 -31.58 50.40 -18.58
CA HIS A 88 -30.69 49.63 -19.44
C HIS A 88 -30.57 48.18 -18.96
N ASP A 89 -31.43 47.32 -19.50
CA ASP A 89 -31.15 45.88 -19.69
C ASP A 89 -31.19 44.96 -18.46
N ASP A 90 -32.30 44.99 -17.68
CA ASP A 90 -32.57 44.08 -16.55
C ASP A 90 -32.41 42.58 -16.90
N GLY A 91 -32.64 42.20 -18.16
CA GLY A 91 -32.46 40.82 -18.62
C GLY A 91 -30.99 40.39 -18.71
N SER A 92 -30.08 41.34 -18.94
CA SER A 92 -28.63 41.08 -18.95
C SER A 92 -28.10 40.84 -17.54
N LEU A 93 -28.56 41.63 -16.56
CA LEU A 93 -28.19 41.44 -15.15
C LEU A 93 -28.66 40.08 -14.61
N ALA A 94 -29.93 39.74 -14.82
CA ALA A 94 -30.48 38.47 -14.35
C ALA A 94 -29.76 37.25 -14.97
N ALA A 95 -29.38 37.32 -16.24
CA ALA A 95 -28.61 36.27 -16.90
C ALA A 95 -27.21 36.09 -16.28
N ARG A 96 -26.54 37.19 -15.91
CA ARG A 96 -25.23 37.14 -15.25
C ARG A 96 -25.30 36.63 -13.82
N GLU A 97 -26.35 36.98 -13.08
CA GLU A 97 -26.59 36.44 -11.75
C GLU A 97 -26.86 34.94 -11.79
N GLN A 98 -27.60 34.45 -12.79
CA GLN A 98 -27.79 33.01 -13.00
C GLN A 98 -26.48 32.30 -13.37
N GLU A 99 -25.67 32.87 -14.28
CA GLU A 99 -24.35 32.33 -14.64
C GLU A 99 -23.42 32.23 -13.40
N LEU A 100 -23.53 33.16 -12.45
CA LEU A 100 -22.77 33.11 -11.20
C LEU A 100 -23.25 31.98 -10.28
N GLU A 101 -24.56 31.77 -10.17
CA GLU A 101 -25.15 30.66 -9.41
C GLU A 101 -24.69 29.31 -9.97
N GLU A 102 -24.68 29.15 -11.31
CA GLU A 102 -24.17 27.94 -11.98
C GLU A 102 -22.68 27.70 -11.66
N LEU A 103 -21.84 28.74 -11.67
CA LEU A 103 -20.43 28.60 -11.27
C LEU A 103 -20.24 28.31 -9.77
N GLU A 104 -21.12 28.80 -8.91
CA GLU A 104 -21.12 28.46 -7.47
C GLU A 104 -21.42 26.97 -7.25
N GLU A 105 -22.36 26.41 -8.03
CA GLU A 105 -22.66 24.98 -8.04
C GLU A 105 -21.45 24.17 -8.53
N GLU A 106 -20.86 24.52 -9.68
CA GLU A 106 -19.67 23.86 -10.21
C GLU A 106 -18.49 23.90 -9.21
N ARG A 107 -18.31 25.04 -8.53
CA ARG A 107 -17.30 25.18 -7.48
C ARG A 107 -17.56 24.21 -6.32
N HIS A 108 -18.81 24.06 -5.91
CA HIS A 108 -19.18 23.15 -4.83
C HIS A 108 -18.91 21.69 -5.21
N GLU A 109 -19.31 21.28 -6.41
CA GLU A 109 -19.05 19.94 -6.94
C GLU A 109 -17.55 19.63 -7.02
N GLU A 110 -16.75 20.60 -7.50
CA GLU A 110 -15.30 20.44 -7.61
C GLU A 110 -14.63 20.33 -6.23
N LEU A 111 -15.12 21.07 -5.22
CA LEU A 111 -14.66 20.94 -3.83
C LEU A 111 -14.98 19.57 -3.23
N GLU A 112 -16.16 19.02 -3.49
CA GLU A 112 -16.55 17.67 -3.05
C GLU A 112 -15.68 16.61 -3.71
N LEU A 113 -15.43 16.73 -5.02
CA LEU A 113 -14.53 15.86 -5.76
C LEU A 113 -13.11 15.91 -5.18
N LEU A 114 -12.57 17.11 -4.95
CA LEU A 114 -11.24 17.30 -4.38
C LEU A 114 -11.12 16.69 -2.98
N ALA A 115 -12.15 16.83 -2.15
CA ALA A 115 -12.21 16.20 -0.84
C ALA A 115 -12.21 14.66 -0.95
N HIS A 116 -12.96 14.11 -1.90
CA HIS A 116 -12.98 12.68 -2.18
C HIS A 116 -11.60 12.15 -2.62
N ILE A 117 -10.96 12.80 -3.59
CA ILE A 117 -9.64 12.40 -4.10
C ILE A 117 -8.59 12.47 -2.98
N ARG A 118 -8.58 13.54 -2.16
CA ARG A 118 -7.69 13.64 -1.00
C ARG A 118 -7.90 12.51 0.01
N GLY A 119 -9.15 12.08 0.21
CA GLY A 119 -9.48 10.92 1.02
C GLY A 119 -8.86 9.64 0.46
N MET A 120 -8.98 9.40 -0.85
CA MET A 120 -8.36 8.26 -1.52
C MET A 120 -6.83 8.31 -1.44
N LEU A 121 -6.23 9.47 -1.71
CA LEU A 121 -4.78 9.68 -1.62
C LEU A 121 -4.26 9.32 -0.22
N HIS A 122 -4.97 9.76 0.84
CA HIS A 122 -4.60 9.42 2.21
C HIS A 122 -4.63 7.90 2.46
N MET A 123 -5.66 7.21 1.95
CA MET A 123 -5.77 5.75 2.05
C MET A 123 -4.63 5.05 1.31
N HIS A 124 -4.28 5.51 0.11
CA HIS A 124 -3.16 4.98 -0.67
C HIS A 124 -1.81 5.17 0.04
N GLN A 125 -1.56 6.36 0.57
CA GLN A 125 -0.35 6.65 1.35
C GLN A 125 -0.26 5.79 2.62
N ALA A 126 -1.38 5.59 3.33
CA ALA A 126 -1.44 4.72 4.51
C ALA A 126 -1.19 3.25 4.15
N SER A 127 -1.77 2.76 3.04
CA SER A 127 -1.55 1.43 2.49
C SER A 127 -0.06 1.21 2.15
N HIS A 128 0.53 2.15 1.40
CA HIS A 128 1.94 2.12 1.02
C HIS A 128 2.86 2.05 2.25
N SER A 129 2.64 2.90 3.26
CA SER A 129 3.39 2.88 4.52
C SER A 129 3.27 1.55 5.29
N ARG A 130 2.06 0.95 5.30
CA ARG A 130 1.84 -0.38 5.90
C ARG A 130 2.61 -1.46 5.15
N MET A 131 2.57 -1.47 3.82
CA MET A 131 3.28 -2.46 3.02
C MET A 131 4.80 -2.35 3.18
N GLN A 132 5.35 -1.14 3.23
CA GLN A 132 6.79 -0.95 3.51
C GLN A 132 7.20 -1.56 4.86
N ARG A 133 6.39 -1.39 5.92
CA ARG A 133 6.63 -2.02 7.23
C ARG A 133 6.58 -3.55 7.13
N LEU A 134 5.64 -4.10 6.36
CA LEU A 134 5.55 -5.55 6.12
C LEU A 134 6.76 -6.08 5.35
N ILE A 135 7.25 -5.37 4.32
CA ILE A 135 8.48 -5.72 3.60
C ILE A 135 9.66 -5.77 4.57
N ALA A 136 9.82 -4.76 5.43
CA ALA A 136 10.88 -4.73 6.42
C ALA A 136 10.80 -5.91 7.40
N ALA A 137 9.59 -6.24 7.89
CA ALA A 137 9.36 -7.38 8.77
C ALA A 137 9.70 -8.72 8.10
N LEU A 138 9.21 -8.95 6.86
CA LEU A 138 9.50 -10.15 6.09
C LEU A 138 10.99 -10.29 5.75
N THR A 139 11.67 -9.18 5.45
CA THR A 139 13.12 -9.17 5.19
C THR A 139 13.90 -9.59 6.43
N LYS A 140 13.53 -9.07 7.60
CA LYS A 140 14.12 -9.44 8.89
C LYS A 140 13.90 -10.91 9.20
N GLU A 141 12.69 -11.43 8.95
CA GLU A 141 12.40 -12.84 9.17
C GLU A 141 13.16 -13.75 8.20
N LEU A 142 13.26 -13.35 6.93
CA LEU A 142 14.09 -14.07 5.96
C LEU A 142 15.55 -14.16 6.39
N HIS A 143 16.10 -13.08 6.96
CA HIS A 143 17.45 -13.09 7.51
C HIS A 143 17.60 -14.07 8.69
N ARG A 144 16.63 -14.10 9.62
CA ARG A 144 16.61 -15.07 10.72
C ARG A 144 16.51 -16.52 10.24
N VAL A 145 15.70 -16.78 9.22
CA VAL A 145 15.58 -18.10 8.60
C VAL A 145 16.90 -18.53 7.99
N ARG A 146 17.59 -17.62 7.29
CA ARG A 146 18.93 -17.89 6.73
C ARG A 146 19.95 -18.26 7.80
N GLN A 147 19.99 -17.53 8.93
CA GLN A 147 20.85 -17.87 10.06
C GLN A 147 20.54 -19.28 10.61
N ARG A 148 19.25 -19.65 10.71
CA ARG A 148 18.84 -20.99 11.13
C ARG A 148 19.25 -22.07 10.13
N GLU A 149 19.13 -21.79 8.83
CA GLU A 149 19.60 -22.68 7.76
C GLU A 149 21.11 -22.95 7.88
N GLU A 150 21.91 -21.90 8.11
CA GLU A 150 23.35 -22.00 8.32
C GLU A 150 23.70 -22.87 9.54
N VAL A 151 23.00 -22.70 10.66
CA VAL A 151 23.18 -23.52 11.87
C VAL A 151 22.87 -25.00 11.60
N VAL A 152 21.80 -25.30 10.85
CA VAL A 152 21.45 -26.69 10.48
C VAL A 152 22.52 -27.31 9.60
N VAL A 153 23.06 -26.56 8.63
CA VAL A 153 24.17 -27.01 7.78
C VAL A 153 25.42 -27.29 8.62
N LEU A 154 25.81 -26.38 9.51
CA LEU A 154 26.96 -26.57 10.41
C LEU A 154 26.78 -27.80 11.32
N ALA A 155 25.58 -28.01 11.85
CA ALA A 155 25.27 -29.19 12.66
C ALA A 155 25.37 -30.49 11.85
N ALA A 156 24.86 -30.50 10.62
CA ALA A 156 24.95 -31.66 9.72
C ALA A 156 26.41 -31.97 9.35
N LEU A 157 27.23 -30.95 9.04
CA LEU A 157 28.66 -31.10 8.77
C LEU A 157 29.40 -31.68 9.98
N ARG A 158 29.18 -31.14 11.18
CA ARG A 158 29.77 -31.66 12.43
C ARG A 158 29.37 -33.11 12.68
N SER A 159 28.08 -33.45 12.53
CA SER A 159 27.62 -34.83 12.72
C SER A 159 28.27 -35.80 11.72
N ARG A 160 28.51 -35.36 10.49
CA ARG A 160 29.17 -36.17 9.46
C ARG A 160 30.66 -36.33 9.73
N MET A 161 31.34 -35.28 10.20
CA MET A 161 32.75 -35.36 10.63
C MET A 161 32.94 -36.31 11.81
N VAL A 162 32.10 -36.22 12.85
CA VAL A 162 32.19 -37.11 14.03
C VAL A 162 32.01 -38.59 13.63
N LYS A 163 31.19 -38.90 12.64
CA LYS A 163 31.05 -40.28 12.11
C LYS A 163 32.28 -40.77 11.33
N VAL A 164 33.06 -39.87 10.74
CA VAL A 164 34.28 -40.21 9.98
C VAL A 164 35.48 -40.36 10.92
N PHE A 165 35.52 -39.60 12.02
CA PHE A 165 36.63 -39.61 12.97
C PHE A 165 36.44 -40.51 14.19
N ALA A 166 35.29 -41.16 14.37
CA ALA A 166 35.14 -42.20 15.39
C ALA A 166 35.84 -43.48 14.90
N PRO A 167 37.00 -43.88 15.45
CA PRO A 167 37.56 -45.19 15.15
C PRO A 167 36.61 -46.23 15.74
N LYS A 168 36.38 -47.32 15.01
CA LYS A 168 35.80 -48.52 15.62
C LYS A 168 36.82 -49.03 16.64
N ILE A 169 36.64 -48.68 17.90
CA ILE A 169 37.27 -49.34 19.04
C ILE A 169 36.40 -50.54 19.38
#